data_AF-V4ADW7-F1
#
_entry.id   AF-V4ADW7-F1
#
_cell.length_a   1.000
_cell.length_b   1.000
_cell.length_c   1.000
_cell.angle_alpha   90.00
_cell.angle_beta   90.00
_cell.angle_gamma   90.00
#
_symmetry.space_group_name_H-M   'P 1'
#
loop_
_entity.id
_entity.type
_entity.pdbx_description
1 polymer ?
#
loop_
_entity_poly.entity_id
_entity_poly.type
_entity_poly.pdbx_seq_one_letter_code
_entity_poly.pdbx_strand_id
1 'polypeptide(L)' 'DKPGNIIIVDLLVEETTFSIINIYGPNNDNPTFFENIFKNINEFKTEKFIICGDFNLTLN' A
#
# COMPACT_ATOMS: atom_id res chain seq x y z
N ASP A 1 13.22 4.99 11.09
CA ASP A 1 12.72 3.79 10.43
C ASP A 1 13.46 3.54 9.13
N LYS A 2 13.88 2.30 8.90
CA LYS A 2 14.59 1.93 7.67
C LYS A 2 13.55 1.74 6.54
N PRO A 3 13.88 2.10 5.29
CA PRO A 3 13.04 1.78 4.14
C PRO A 3 12.86 0.25 4.04
N GLY A 4 11.64 -0.21 3.76
CA GLY A 4 11.32 -1.65 3.65
C GLY A 4 9.93 -2.07 4.15
N ASN A 5 9.04 -1.11 4.45
CA ASN A 5 7.71 -1.38 4.99
C ASN A 5 6.58 -1.30 3.95
N ILE A 6 6.92 -1.26 2.66
CA ILE A 6 5.98 -1.30 1.56
C ILE A 6 6.53 -2.24 0.48
N ILE A 7 5.70 -3.17 0.01
CA ILE A 7 5.96 -4.02 -1.15
C ILE A 7 4.78 -3.87 -2.10
N ILE A 8 5.05 -3.55 -3.37
CA ILE A 8 4.03 -3.45 -4.42
C ILE A 8 4.28 -4.58 -5.42
N VAL A 9 3.25 -5.37 -5.71
CA VAL A 9 3.29 -6.47 -6.68
C VAL A 9 2.11 -6.33 -7.63
N ASP A 10 2.40 -6.32 -8.93
CA ASP A 10 1.36 -6.45 -9.95
C ASP A 10 1.13 -7.93 -10.26
N LEU A 11 -0.13 -8.34 -10.24
CA LEU A 11 -0.57 -9.71 -10.53
C LEU A 11 -1.57 -9.68 -11.68
N LEU A 12 -1.40 -10.60 -12.62
CA LEU A 12 -2.42 -10.91 -13.62
C LEU A 12 -3.23 -12.11 -13.13
N VAL A 13 -4.51 -11.91 -12.89
CA VAL A 13 -5.47 -12.97 -12.55
C VAL A 13 -6.49 -13.02 -13.66
N GLU A 14 -6.51 -14.13 -14.39
CA GLU A 14 -7.25 -14.27 -15.65
C GLU A 14 -6.85 -13.14 -16.62
N GLU A 15 -7.80 -12.28 -17.00
CA GLU A 15 -7.58 -11.13 -17.89
C GLU A 15 -7.52 -9.79 -17.14
N THR A 16 -7.46 -9.83 -15.80
CA THR A 16 -7.43 -8.62 -14.97
C THR A 16 -6.10 -8.45 -14.26
N THR A 17 -5.45 -7.31 -14.48
CA THR A 17 -4.30 -6.87 -13.70
C THR A 17 -4.76 -6.22 -12.39
N PHE A 18 -4.18 -6.66 -11.28
CA PHE A 18 -4.32 -6.08 -9.96
C PHE A 18 -2.96 -5.61 -9.44
N SER A 19 -2.93 -4.51 -8.69
CA SER A 19 -1.75 -4.11 -7.91
C SER A 19 -2.02 -4.38 -6.43
N ILE A 20 -1.21 -5.25 -5.81
CA ILE A 20 -1.25 -5.50 -4.37
C ILE A 20 -0.19 -4.64 -3.69
N ILE A 21 -0.60 -3.80 -2.75
CA ILE A 21 0.27 -2.99 -1.91
C ILE A 21 0.23 -3.57 -0.49
N ASN A 22 1.25 -4.33 -0.13
CA ASN A 22 1.41 -4.86 1.22
C ASN A 22 2.22 -3.87 2.07
N ILE A 23 1.67 -3.46 3.21
CA ILE A 23 2.26 -2.45 4.08
C ILE A 23 2.53 -2.97 5.48
N TYR A 24 3.53 -2.37 6.13
CA TYR A 24 3.73 -2.40 7.56
C TYR A 24 3.70 -0.96 8.10
N GLY A 25 2.61 -0.61 8.75
CA GLY A 25 2.32 0.72 9.26
C GLY A 25 3.26 1.11 10.41
N PRO A 26 3.57 2.41 10.54
CA PRO A 26 4.40 2.91 11.63
C PRO A 26 3.73 2.66 13.00
N ASN A 27 4.54 2.39 14.03
CA ASN A 27 4.04 2.17 15.40
C ASN A 27 3.47 3.43 16.08
N ASN A 28 3.62 4.60 15.45
CA ASN A 28 3.10 5.88 15.94
C ASN A 28 2.19 6.48 14.87
N ASP A 29 1.23 7.30 15.30
CA ASP A 29 0.34 8.00 14.38
C ASP A 29 1.14 8.84 13.37
N ASN A 30 0.96 8.53 12.08
CA ASN A 30 1.69 9.15 10.98
C ASN A 30 0.82 9.12 9.71
N PRO A 31 -0.13 10.07 9.57
CA PRO A 31 -1.00 10.16 8.40
C PRO A 31 -0.22 10.30 7.08
N THR A 32 0.94 10.98 7.12
CA THR A 32 1.82 11.19 5.96
C THR A 32 2.28 9.87 5.33
N PHE A 33 2.45 8.81 6.12
CA PHE A 33 2.78 7.49 5.59
C PHE A 33 1.71 7.01 4.59
N PHE A 34 0.44 7.08 4.98
CA PHE A 34 -0.69 6.65 4.15
C PHE A 34 -0.92 7.61 2.99
N GLU A 35 -0.82 8.92 3.20
CA GLU A 35 -0.89 9.90 2.11
C GLU A 35 0.14 9.64 1.01
N ASN A 36 1.37 9.26 1.39
CA ASN A 36 2.44 8.99 0.44
C ASN A 36 2.17 7.74 -0.41
N ILE A 37 1.44 6.75 0.10
CA ILE A 37 0.98 5.61 -0.70
C ILE A 37 0.06 6.11 -1.83
N PHE A 38 -0.89 6.98 -1.50
CA PHE A 38 -1.84 7.51 -2.48
C PHE A 38 -1.22 8.57 -3.41
N LYS A 39 -0.22 9.33 -2.99
CA LYS A 39 0.50 10.27 -3.87
C LYS A 39 1.20 9.56 -5.03
N ASN A 40 1.63 8.32 -4.82
CA ASN A 40 2.31 7.50 -5.83
C ASN A 40 1.36 6.52 -6.54
N ILE A 41 0.04 6.67 -6.38
CA ILE A 41 -0.97 5.77 -6.98
C ILE A 41 -0.90 5.74 -8.51
N ASN A 42 -0.46 6.84 -9.13
CA ASN A 42 -0.29 6.95 -10.57
C ASN A 42 0.86 6.09 -11.10
N GLU A 43 1.75 5.60 -10.24
CA GLU A 43 2.80 4.66 -10.60
C GLU A 43 2.29 3.20 -10.67
N PHE A 44 1.06 2.94 -10.21
CA PHE A 44 0.46 1.61 -10.28
C PHE A 44 0.03 1.30 -11.71
N LYS A 45 0.17 0.04 -12.11
CA LYS A 45 -0.17 -0.38 -13.48
C LYS A 45 -1.67 -0.46 -13.76
N THR A 46 -2.51 -0.30 -12.73
CA THR A 46 -3.95 -0.51 -12.81
C THR A 46 -4.67 0.27 -11.71
N GLU A 47 -5.91 0.66 -11.98
CA GLU A 47 -6.81 1.26 -10.99
C GLU A 47 -7.41 0.20 -10.03
N LYS A 48 -7.22 -1.09 -10.34
CA LYS A 48 -7.67 -2.21 -9.50
C LYS A 48 -6.56 -2.56 -8.52
N PHE A 49 -6.53 -1.91 -7.37
CA PHE A 49 -5.52 -2.18 -6.35
C PHE A 49 -6.12 -2.63 -5.02
N ILE A 50 -5.31 -3.39 -4.28
CA ILE A 50 -5.64 -3.92 -2.95
C ILE A 50 -4.54 -3.45 -2.00
N ILE A 51 -4.90 -2.71 -0.96
CA ILE A 51 -3.98 -2.35 0.12
C ILE A 51 -4.22 -3.31 1.28
N CYS A 52 -3.18 -3.99 1.74
CA CYS A 52 -3.24 -5.01 2.78
C CYS A 52 -2.01 -4.97 3.69
N GLY A 53 -2.01 -5.76 4.76
CA GLY A 53 -0.91 -5.86 5.72
C GLY A 53 -1.31 -5.40 7.12
N ASP A 54 -0.31 -5.04 7.91
CA ASP A 54 -0.52 -4.49 9.25
C ASP A 54 -0.51 -2.96 9.15
N PHE A 55 -1.65 -2.34 9.39
CA PHE A 55 -1.78 -0.89 9.31
C PHE A 55 -1.27 -0.19 10.57
N ASN A 56 -1.15 -0.93 11.68
CA ASN A 56 -0.72 -0.41 12.97
C ASN A 56 -1.45 0.89 13.39
N LEU A 57 -2.72 0.98 12.98
CA LEU A 57 -3.58 2.15 13.19
C LEU A 57 -4.38 1.93 14.48
N THR A 58 -4.44 2.95 15.34
CA THR A 58 -5.40 2.98 16.44
C THR A 58 -6.80 3.25 15.91
N LEU A 59 -7.77 2.41 16.24
CA LEU A 59 -9.19 2.71 16.04
C LEU A 59 -9.57 3.82 17.03
N ASN A 60 -9.93 4.99 16.52
CA ASN A 60 -10.55 6.06 17.30
C ASN A 60 -12.05 5.82 17.43
#